data_AF-A0A2H3A028-F1
#
_entry.id   AF-A0A2H3A028-F1
#
_cell.length_a   1.000
_cell.length_b   1.000
_cell.length_c   1.000
_cell.angle_alpha   90.00
_cell.angle_beta   90.00
_cell.angle_gamma   90.00
#
_symmetry.space_group_name_H-M   'P 1'
#
loop_
_entity.id
_entity.type
_entity.pdbx_description
1 polymer ?
#
loop_
_entity_poly.entity_id
_entity_poly.type
_entity_poly.pdbx_seq_one_letter_code
_entity_poly.pdbx_strand_id
1 'polypeptide(L)'
;MVISLEHRFFGLSDASNTTDPIEKYKSLTLENVMLDAVTFISHIKHTIPGAKDSKVIVSGGSYGGFLTTVLRMNYPEVFYGAVPYAPPLRSIGANYQNPRRYDWFNWVNQVYWDLSAAAASKMRDAFTLLAQRFENLGEVEDIAKDLNLCSVPKTAADLRLVMGVIATNAELIPLLSYSSPDANPYGATPQKLVNITLSAKEPIDIVNATLTLRNPPDLVPCIAWDTDQSAEASLQKAPFNYLTCNYFPLSVNEIAEDNILPPTSVQTETDPMTCETLYGLVPPTQAEVEAKWHISRADLIQAPRIIFAYAENDPTSGVGIHPFPPSPDRNASRRMMTSLAAHGEESIASFAGNRPSVVHARRVQLETIKEWLGLY
;
A
#
# COMPACT_ATOMS: atom_id res chain seq x y z
N MET A 1 -11.55 -22.87 12.10
CA MET A 1 -10.08 -22.82 12.24
C MET A 1 -9.58 -21.56 11.54
N VAL A 2 -8.65 -20.84 12.15
CA VAL A 2 -7.95 -19.69 11.55
C VAL A 2 -6.46 -20.00 11.63
N ILE A 3 -5.75 -19.77 10.55
CA ILE A 3 -4.32 -20.02 10.42
C ILE A 3 -3.67 -18.79 9.79
N SER A 4 -2.47 -18.46 10.24
CA SER A 4 -1.62 -17.43 9.64
C SER A 4 -0.34 -18.10 9.18
N LEU A 5 0.05 -17.84 7.94
CA LEU A 5 1.30 -18.34 7.36
C LEU A 5 2.26 -17.18 7.23
N GLU A 6 3.40 -17.28 7.90
CA GLU A 6 4.47 -16.30 7.74
C GLU A 6 5.16 -16.51 6.37
N HIS A 7 5.48 -15.40 5.71
CA HIS A 7 6.07 -15.41 4.38
C HIS A 7 7.55 -15.80 4.44
N ARG A 8 8.03 -16.61 3.49
CA ARG A 8 9.47 -16.92 3.39
C ARG A 8 10.33 -15.64 3.34
N PHE A 9 11.46 -15.65 4.03
CA PHE A 9 12.37 -14.51 4.22
C PHE A 9 11.84 -13.35 5.07
N PHE A 10 10.66 -13.49 5.67
CA PHE A 10 10.13 -12.53 6.65
C PHE A 10 10.02 -13.17 8.03
N GLY A 11 10.13 -12.33 9.07
CA GLY A 11 10.06 -12.73 10.46
C GLY A 11 11.06 -13.83 10.80
N LEU A 12 10.55 -14.95 11.29
CA LEU A 12 11.33 -16.13 11.67
C LEU A 12 11.52 -17.12 10.52
N SER A 13 10.85 -16.90 9.40
CA SER A 13 10.85 -17.78 8.22
C SER A 13 12.01 -17.46 7.27
N ASP A 14 13.22 -17.21 7.79
CA ASP A 14 14.41 -17.00 6.96
C ASP A 14 14.89 -18.32 6.35
N ALA A 15 14.85 -18.41 5.02
CA ALA A 15 15.16 -19.64 4.29
C ALA A 15 16.66 -19.77 3.94
N SER A 16 17.50 -18.79 4.32
CA SER A 16 18.93 -18.81 3.96
C SER A 16 19.83 -18.07 4.95
N ASN A 17 20.95 -18.71 5.31
CA ASN A 17 21.98 -18.15 6.19
C ASN A 17 23.08 -17.38 5.43
N THR A 18 23.02 -17.29 4.11
CA THR A 18 23.98 -16.50 3.33
C THR A 18 23.76 -15.01 3.51
N THR A 19 24.84 -14.24 3.39
CA THR A 19 24.84 -12.77 3.48
C THR A 19 24.77 -12.10 2.11
N ASP A 20 25.19 -12.80 1.05
CA ASP A 20 25.10 -12.29 -0.33
C ASP A 20 23.61 -12.17 -0.73
N PRO A 21 23.10 -10.98 -1.06
CA PRO A 21 21.67 -10.78 -1.31
C PRO A 21 21.13 -11.60 -2.49
N ILE A 22 21.93 -11.78 -3.54
CA ILE A 22 21.53 -12.52 -4.74
C ILE A 22 21.32 -13.99 -4.38
N GLU A 23 22.29 -14.62 -3.72
CA GLU A 23 22.15 -16.01 -3.29
C GLU A 23 21.17 -16.18 -2.12
N LYS A 24 21.03 -15.17 -1.24
CA LYS A 24 20.09 -15.21 -0.10
C LYS A 24 18.66 -15.30 -0.59
N TYR A 25 18.28 -14.44 -1.53
CA TYR A 25 16.91 -14.33 -2.00
C TYR A 25 16.63 -15.10 -3.29
N LYS A 26 17.56 -15.90 -3.80
CA LYS A 26 17.38 -16.73 -5.00
C LYS A 26 16.12 -17.59 -5.01
N SER A 27 15.68 -18.05 -3.84
CA SER A 27 14.44 -18.84 -3.70
C SER A 27 13.20 -17.98 -3.38
N LEU A 28 13.33 -16.67 -3.23
CA LEU A 28 12.22 -15.72 -3.09
C LEU A 28 11.61 -15.45 -4.47
N THR A 29 10.93 -16.44 -5.03
CA THR A 29 10.13 -16.34 -6.25
C THR A 29 8.66 -16.54 -5.93
N LEU A 30 7.75 -16.00 -6.75
CA LEU A 30 6.32 -16.11 -6.48
C LEU A 30 5.79 -17.53 -6.59
N GLU A 31 6.34 -18.37 -7.48
CA GLU A 31 6.03 -19.81 -7.55
C GLU A 31 6.27 -20.47 -6.19
N ASN A 32 7.45 -20.20 -5.63
CA ASN A 32 7.92 -20.73 -4.37
C ASN A 32 7.05 -20.25 -3.19
N VAL A 33 6.73 -18.95 -3.16
CA VAL A 33 5.80 -18.37 -2.16
C VAL A 33 4.44 -19.04 -2.23
N MET A 34 3.89 -19.26 -3.44
CA MET A 34 2.60 -19.94 -3.58
C MET A 34 2.68 -21.41 -3.19
N LEU A 35 3.77 -22.11 -3.52
CA LEU A 35 3.99 -23.50 -3.14
C LEU A 35 4.12 -23.69 -1.63
N ASP A 36 4.67 -22.72 -0.89
CA ASP A 36 4.66 -22.76 0.58
C ASP A 36 3.22 -22.77 1.11
N ALA A 37 2.37 -21.88 0.59
CA ALA A 37 0.98 -21.81 1.00
C ALA A 37 0.20 -23.09 0.64
N VAL A 38 0.38 -23.61 -0.57
CA VAL A 38 -0.24 -24.87 -1.00
C VAL A 38 0.21 -26.05 -0.13
N THR A 39 1.52 -26.16 0.12
CA THR A 39 2.10 -27.24 0.93
C THR A 39 1.65 -27.14 2.38
N PHE A 40 1.61 -25.92 2.93
CA PHE A 40 1.13 -25.67 4.28
C PHE A 40 -0.34 -26.06 4.45
N ILE A 41 -1.22 -25.65 3.52
CA ILE A 41 -2.64 -26.05 3.55
C ILE A 41 -2.78 -27.58 3.41
N SER A 42 -2.01 -28.19 2.53
CA SER A 42 -1.97 -29.66 2.42
C SER A 42 -1.59 -30.29 3.76
N HIS A 43 -0.51 -29.82 4.39
CA HIS A 43 -0.08 -30.29 5.71
C HIS A 43 -1.21 -30.17 6.73
N ILE A 44 -1.83 -29.00 6.87
CA ILE A 44 -2.95 -28.76 7.81
C ILE A 44 -4.11 -29.73 7.55
N LYS A 45 -4.51 -29.94 6.29
CA LYS A 45 -5.59 -30.87 5.95
C LYS A 45 -5.27 -32.33 6.30
N HIS A 46 -4.00 -32.71 6.27
CA HIS A 46 -3.55 -34.07 6.62
C HIS A 46 -3.34 -34.27 8.12
N THR A 47 -2.86 -33.25 8.84
CA THR A 47 -2.44 -33.39 10.25
C THR A 47 -3.49 -32.96 11.26
N ILE A 48 -4.42 -32.07 10.90
CA ILE A 48 -5.44 -31.58 11.82
C ILE A 48 -6.73 -32.40 11.66
N PRO A 49 -7.20 -33.10 12.73
CA PRO A 49 -8.46 -33.85 12.69
C PRO A 49 -9.64 -32.96 12.26
N GLY A 50 -10.44 -33.46 11.31
CA GLY A 50 -11.59 -32.74 10.75
C GLY A 50 -11.27 -31.74 9.64
N ALA A 51 -9.98 -31.47 9.34
CA ALA A 51 -9.59 -30.49 8.31
C ALA A 51 -9.58 -31.05 6.87
N LYS A 52 -9.50 -32.39 6.69
CA LYS A 52 -9.30 -33.07 5.40
C LYS A 52 -10.14 -32.50 4.23
N ASP A 53 -11.46 -32.41 4.44
CA ASP A 53 -12.41 -31.99 3.40
C ASP A 53 -12.84 -30.52 3.54
N SER A 54 -12.13 -29.73 4.35
CA SER A 54 -12.46 -28.32 4.59
C SER A 54 -12.20 -27.45 3.35
N LYS A 55 -13.15 -26.56 3.05
CA LYS A 55 -12.96 -25.45 2.12
C LYS A 55 -12.05 -24.40 2.75
N VAL A 56 -11.12 -23.85 1.98
CA VAL A 56 -10.15 -22.85 2.45
C VAL A 56 -10.50 -21.49 1.84
N ILE A 57 -10.69 -20.48 2.69
CA ILE A 57 -10.79 -19.08 2.27
C ILE A 57 -9.46 -18.41 2.59
N VAL A 58 -8.83 -17.80 1.60
CA VAL A 58 -7.56 -17.06 1.77
C VAL A 58 -7.82 -15.56 1.83
N SER A 59 -7.09 -14.86 2.69
CA SER A 59 -7.20 -13.41 2.83
C SER A 59 -5.86 -12.79 3.23
N GLY A 60 -5.64 -11.55 2.81
CA GLY A 60 -4.44 -10.79 3.09
C GLY A 60 -4.60 -9.34 2.65
N GLY A 61 -3.82 -8.44 3.26
CA GLY A 61 -3.84 -7.01 2.98
C GLY A 61 -2.63 -6.54 2.16
N SER A 62 -2.77 -5.48 1.37
CA SER A 62 -1.64 -4.88 0.64
C SER A 62 -0.97 -5.86 -0.33
N TYR A 63 0.37 -5.98 -0.29
CA TYR A 63 1.10 -7.08 -0.92
C TYR A 63 0.53 -8.47 -0.59
N GLY A 64 0.09 -8.72 0.65
CA GLY A 64 -0.63 -9.95 1.02
C GLY A 64 -1.98 -10.10 0.30
N GLY A 65 -2.62 -9.01 -0.10
CA GLY A 65 -3.79 -8.98 -0.98
C GLY A 65 -3.44 -9.34 -2.43
N PHE A 66 -2.28 -8.89 -2.93
CA PHE A 66 -1.72 -9.38 -4.20
C PHE A 66 -1.49 -10.90 -4.13
N LEU A 67 -0.83 -11.39 -3.06
CA LEU A 67 -0.62 -12.82 -2.82
C LEU A 67 -1.93 -13.61 -2.75
N THR A 68 -2.91 -13.11 -2.01
CA THR A 68 -4.26 -13.69 -1.90
C THR A 68 -4.91 -13.86 -3.28
N THR A 69 -4.72 -12.87 -4.15
CA THR A 69 -5.25 -12.89 -5.52
C THR A 69 -4.56 -13.99 -6.34
N VAL A 70 -3.23 -13.98 -6.41
CA VAL A 70 -2.49 -14.96 -7.23
C VAL A 70 -2.64 -16.39 -6.72
N LEU A 71 -2.72 -16.60 -5.39
CA LEU A 71 -3.01 -17.92 -4.80
C LEU A 71 -4.36 -18.46 -5.28
N ARG A 72 -5.40 -17.62 -5.23
CA ARG A 72 -6.73 -18.01 -5.68
C ARG A 72 -6.78 -18.26 -7.19
N MET A 73 -6.08 -17.44 -7.99
CA MET A 73 -6.07 -17.58 -9.45
C MET A 73 -5.31 -18.82 -9.93
N ASN A 74 -4.20 -19.15 -9.28
CA ASN A 74 -3.29 -20.22 -9.75
C ASN A 74 -3.53 -21.58 -9.07
N TYR A 75 -4.16 -21.60 -7.89
CA TYR A 75 -4.48 -22.83 -7.14
C TYR A 75 -5.96 -22.87 -6.69
N PRO A 76 -6.93 -22.77 -7.63
CA PRO A 76 -8.36 -22.76 -7.34
C PRO A 76 -8.88 -24.00 -6.60
N GLU A 77 -8.19 -25.13 -6.74
CA GLU A 77 -8.49 -26.41 -6.08
C GLU A 77 -8.08 -26.44 -4.61
N VAL A 78 -7.10 -25.61 -4.22
CA VAL A 78 -6.64 -25.46 -2.83
C VAL A 78 -7.44 -24.36 -2.14
N PHE A 79 -7.55 -23.20 -2.78
CA PHE A 79 -8.19 -22.00 -2.24
C PHE A 79 -9.59 -21.82 -2.83
N TYR A 80 -10.59 -22.22 -2.05
CA TYR A 80 -12.00 -22.24 -2.48
C TYR A 80 -12.58 -20.85 -2.75
N GLY A 81 -12.12 -19.83 -2.02
CA GLY A 81 -12.51 -18.44 -2.18
C GLY A 81 -11.47 -17.50 -1.56
N ALA A 82 -11.58 -16.21 -1.86
CA ALA A 82 -10.58 -15.23 -1.44
C ALA A 82 -11.17 -13.86 -1.07
N VAL A 83 -10.53 -13.20 -0.12
CA VAL A 83 -10.81 -11.80 0.25
C VAL A 83 -9.50 -11.02 0.31
N PRO A 84 -9.00 -10.55 -0.84
CA PRO A 84 -7.87 -9.64 -0.87
C PRO A 84 -8.30 -8.23 -0.44
N TYR A 85 -7.68 -7.72 0.62
CA TYR A 85 -7.89 -6.37 1.13
C TYR A 85 -6.81 -5.45 0.57
N ALA A 86 -7.22 -4.28 0.06
CA ALA A 86 -6.36 -3.31 -0.58
C ALA A 86 -5.29 -3.92 -1.51
N PRO A 87 -5.64 -4.82 -2.46
CA PRO A 87 -4.62 -5.46 -3.29
C PRO A 87 -4.16 -4.50 -4.41
N PRO A 88 -2.88 -4.12 -4.45
CA PRO A 88 -2.28 -3.43 -5.59
C PRO A 88 -2.10 -4.43 -6.74
N LEU A 89 -2.97 -4.35 -7.74
CA LEU A 89 -2.95 -5.25 -8.90
C LEU A 89 -2.63 -4.52 -10.20
N ARG A 90 -2.51 -3.19 -10.13
CA ARG A 90 -2.17 -2.30 -11.24
C ARG A 90 -0.93 -1.48 -10.85
N SER A 91 -0.40 -0.77 -11.83
CA SER A 91 0.88 -0.07 -11.75
C SER A 91 2.08 -0.97 -11.42
N ILE A 92 2.08 -2.17 -12.00
CA ILE A 92 3.18 -3.13 -11.92
C ILE A 92 4.15 -2.87 -13.07
N GLY A 93 5.42 -2.77 -12.75
CA GLY A 93 6.53 -2.63 -13.67
C GLY A 93 7.33 -1.37 -13.42
N ALA A 94 8.65 -1.55 -13.52
CA ALA A 94 9.71 -0.55 -13.38
C ALA A 94 9.75 0.52 -14.48
N ASN A 95 8.81 0.46 -15.42
CA ASN A 95 8.93 1.16 -16.69
C ASN A 95 8.34 2.56 -16.56
N TYR A 96 9.12 3.60 -16.88
CA TYR A 96 8.63 4.97 -17.08
C TYR A 96 7.47 5.05 -18.11
N GLN A 97 7.29 4.03 -18.94
CA GLN A 97 6.16 3.90 -19.85
C GLN A 97 4.87 3.39 -19.19
N ASN A 98 4.92 2.87 -17.96
CA ASN A 98 3.72 2.45 -17.23
C ASN A 98 2.88 3.72 -16.97
N PRO A 99 1.72 3.88 -17.63
CA PRO A 99 0.94 5.11 -17.51
C PRO A 99 0.28 5.24 -16.12
N ARG A 100 0.22 4.15 -15.35
CA ARG A 100 -0.44 4.10 -14.04
C ARG A 100 0.47 4.45 -12.87
N ARG A 101 1.76 4.75 -13.12
CA ARG A 101 2.75 5.09 -12.08
C ARG A 101 2.37 6.31 -11.22
N TYR A 102 1.46 7.14 -11.72
CA TYR A 102 0.91 8.30 -11.02
C TYR A 102 -0.39 8.01 -10.25
N ASP A 103 -1.03 6.86 -10.46
CA ASP A 103 -2.39 6.59 -9.99
C ASP A 103 -2.49 6.63 -8.45
N TRP A 104 -1.41 6.24 -7.75
CA TRP A 104 -1.33 6.30 -6.30
C TRP A 104 -1.45 7.73 -5.77
N PHE A 105 -0.58 8.64 -6.21
CA PHE A 105 -0.63 10.05 -5.79
C PHE A 105 -1.81 10.80 -6.40
N ASN A 106 -2.31 10.40 -7.58
CA ASN A 106 -3.56 10.93 -8.10
C ASN A 106 -4.73 10.60 -7.17
N TRP A 107 -4.74 9.40 -6.56
CA TRP A 107 -5.72 9.04 -5.55
C TRP A 107 -5.54 9.86 -4.26
N VAL A 108 -4.31 10.02 -3.77
CA VAL A 108 -4.01 10.90 -2.61
C VAL A 108 -4.54 12.32 -2.86
N ASN A 109 -4.26 12.87 -4.04
CA ASN A 109 -4.78 14.17 -4.46
C ASN A 109 -6.30 14.20 -4.43
N GLN A 110 -6.96 13.20 -5.02
CA GLN A 110 -8.42 13.11 -5.02
C GLN A 110 -9.00 13.11 -3.60
N VAL A 111 -8.42 12.36 -2.66
CA VAL A 111 -8.89 12.32 -1.26
C VAL A 111 -8.97 13.72 -0.66
N TYR A 112 -7.94 14.55 -0.85
CA TYR A 112 -7.94 15.91 -0.32
C TYR A 112 -8.91 16.85 -1.06
N TRP A 113 -9.03 16.73 -2.38
CA TRP A 113 -9.98 17.51 -3.19
C TRP A 113 -11.43 17.18 -2.86
N ASP A 114 -11.76 15.91 -2.70
CA ASP A 114 -13.11 15.42 -2.38
C ASP A 114 -13.55 15.88 -0.98
N LEU A 115 -12.61 16.01 -0.03
CA LEU A 115 -12.90 16.56 1.29
C LEU A 115 -13.05 18.09 1.28
N SER A 116 -12.18 18.82 0.56
CA SER A 116 -12.28 20.27 0.43
C SER A 116 -11.42 20.82 -0.70
N ALA A 117 -12.06 21.29 -1.76
CA ALA A 117 -11.38 22.01 -2.84
C ALA A 117 -10.59 23.24 -2.37
N ALA A 118 -11.11 23.96 -1.37
CA ALA A 118 -10.42 25.12 -0.81
C ALA A 118 -9.15 24.73 -0.05
N ALA A 119 -9.19 23.64 0.74
CA ALA A 119 -8.01 23.15 1.43
C ALA A 119 -6.99 22.58 0.44
N ALA A 120 -7.44 21.75 -0.52
CA ALA A 120 -6.56 21.17 -1.52
C ALA A 120 -5.83 22.25 -2.36
N SER A 121 -6.54 23.32 -2.76
CA SER A 121 -5.90 24.47 -3.42
C SER A 121 -4.83 25.13 -2.53
N LYS A 122 -5.14 25.38 -1.25
CA LYS A 122 -4.16 25.93 -0.29
C LYS A 122 -2.95 25.01 -0.11
N MET A 123 -3.17 23.69 -0.03
CA MET A 123 -2.09 22.69 0.06
C MET A 123 -1.19 22.75 -1.17
N ARG A 124 -1.77 22.76 -2.37
CA ARG A 124 -1.01 22.88 -3.63
C ARG A 124 -0.14 24.12 -3.66
N ASP A 125 -0.72 25.27 -3.32
CA ASP A 125 -0.02 26.54 -3.34
C ASP A 125 1.11 26.55 -2.28
N ALA A 126 0.88 25.96 -1.10
CA ALA A 126 1.90 25.83 -0.05
C ALA A 126 3.06 24.90 -0.43
N PHE A 127 2.78 23.72 -0.99
CA PHE A 127 3.84 22.82 -1.42
C PHE A 127 4.61 23.35 -2.64
N THR A 128 3.94 24.07 -3.54
CA THR A 128 4.59 24.75 -4.66
C THR A 128 5.51 25.87 -4.18
N LEU A 129 5.07 26.68 -3.22
CA LEU A 129 5.91 27.71 -2.61
C LEU A 129 7.14 27.11 -1.92
N LEU A 130 6.97 26.00 -1.20
CA LEU A 130 8.09 25.29 -0.59
C LEU A 130 9.08 24.78 -1.64
N ALA A 131 8.58 24.18 -2.73
CA ALA A 131 9.43 23.71 -3.83
C ALA A 131 10.25 24.86 -4.46
N GLN A 132 9.65 26.04 -4.62
CA GLN A 132 10.35 27.24 -5.08
C GLN A 132 11.44 27.68 -4.09
N ARG A 133 11.16 27.66 -2.77
CA ARG A 133 12.18 27.94 -1.75
C ARG A 133 13.35 26.96 -1.82
N PHE A 134 13.11 25.70 -2.18
CA PHE A 134 14.16 24.68 -2.30
C PHE A 134 15.13 24.96 -3.47
N GLU A 135 14.78 25.85 -4.40
CA GLU A 135 15.70 26.31 -5.45
C GLU A 135 16.75 27.30 -4.92
N ASN A 136 16.50 27.93 -3.77
CA ASN A 136 17.40 28.88 -3.12
C ASN A 136 18.17 28.22 -1.96
N LEU A 137 19.38 27.73 -2.24
CA LEU A 137 20.24 27.12 -1.22
C LEU A 137 20.67 28.08 -0.08
N GLY A 138 20.43 29.39 -0.20
CA GLY A 138 20.67 30.35 0.87
C GLY A 138 19.65 30.31 2.01
N GLU A 139 18.56 29.54 1.87
CA GLU A 139 17.48 29.44 2.86
C GLU A 139 17.49 28.11 3.65
N VAL A 140 18.49 27.24 3.48
CA VAL A 140 18.44 25.87 4.03
C VAL A 140 18.37 25.81 5.56
N GLU A 141 18.99 26.76 6.27
CA GLU A 141 18.89 26.86 7.73
C GLU A 141 17.48 27.25 8.19
N ASP A 142 16.85 28.20 7.49
CA ASP A 142 15.48 28.62 7.78
C ASP A 142 14.48 27.51 7.44
N ILE A 143 14.67 26.81 6.31
CA ILE A 143 13.89 25.63 5.93
C ILE A 143 14.00 24.54 7.01
N ALA A 144 15.21 24.25 7.48
CA ALA A 144 15.43 23.23 8.51
C ALA A 144 14.69 23.58 9.80
N LYS A 145 14.69 24.86 10.19
CA LYS A 145 13.97 25.35 11.35
C LYS A 145 12.45 25.32 11.17
N ASP A 146 11.96 25.80 10.03
CA ASP A 146 10.53 25.86 9.69
C ASP A 146 9.87 24.46 9.69
N LEU A 147 10.60 23.45 9.22
CA LEU A 147 10.15 22.06 9.13
C LEU A 147 10.57 21.20 10.33
N ASN A 148 11.25 21.78 11.31
CA ASN A 148 11.81 21.08 12.47
C ASN A 148 12.65 19.85 12.09
N LEU A 149 13.55 19.99 11.11
CA LEU A 149 14.40 18.90 10.61
C LEU A 149 15.49 18.53 11.62
N CYS A 150 15.86 17.25 11.69
CA CYS A 150 16.94 16.76 12.57
C CYS A 150 18.34 17.21 12.14
N SER A 151 18.53 17.45 10.84
CA SER A 151 19.78 17.90 10.24
C SER A 151 19.48 18.95 9.16
N VAL A 152 20.43 19.85 8.91
CA VAL A 152 20.29 20.89 7.87
C VAL A 152 20.63 20.30 6.51
N PRO A 153 19.72 20.33 5.51
CA PRO A 153 20.02 19.90 4.15
C PRO A 153 21.04 20.85 3.51
N LYS A 154 22.00 20.32 2.76
CA LYS A 154 23.12 21.10 2.19
C LYS A 154 23.08 21.17 0.68
N THR A 155 22.36 20.26 0.04
CA THR A 155 22.34 20.12 -1.42
C THR A 155 20.93 20.07 -1.97
N ALA A 156 20.79 20.30 -3.27
CA ALA A 156 19.52 20.08 -3.97
C ALA A 156 19.09 18.59 -3.94
N ALA A 157 20.01 17.65 -3.72
CA ALA A 157 19.65 16.25 -3.50
C ALA A 157 19.01 16.04 -2.12
N ASP A 158 19.57 16.67 -1.08
CA ASP A 158 19.04 16.64 0.28
C ASP A 158 17.63 17.23 0.33
N LEU A 159 17.41 18.37 -0.32
CA LEU A 159 16.09 19.00 -0.40
C LEU A 159 15.06 18.14 -1.15
N ARG A 160 15.49 17.35 -2.14
CA ARG A 160 14.62 16.34 -2.77
C ARG A 160 14.23 15.22 -1.80
N LEU A 161 15.13 14.79 -0.94
CA LEU A 161 14.80 13.82 0.12
C LEU A 161 13.82 14.40 1.13
N VAL A 162 13.99 15.67 1.53
CA VAL A 162 13.04 16.39 2.39
C VAL A 162 11.65 16.46 1.73
N MET A 163 11.57 16.78 0.44
CA MET A 163 10.30 16.76 -0.29
C MET A 163 9.69 15.36 -0.34
N GLY A 164 10.53 14.32 -0.49
CA GLY A 164 10.11 12.92 -0.39
C GLY A 164 9.46 12.60 0.95
N VAL A 165 10.04 13.03 2.07
CA VAL A 165 9.45 12.85 3.42
C VAL A 165 8.09 13.54 3.54
N ILE A 166 7.94 14.74 2.98
CA ILE A 166 6.66 15.47 2.97
C ILE A 166 5.62 14.70 2.16
N ALA A 167 5.98 14.24 0.95
CA ALA A 167 5.09 13.46 0.10
C ALA A 167 4.66 12.14 0.77
N THR A 168 5.61 11.42 1.40
CA THR A 168 5.33 10.21 2.18
C THR A 168 4.36 10.50 3.33
N ASN A 169 4.53 11.59 4.08
CA ASN A 169 3.57 11.91 5.14
C ASN A 169 2.19 12.29 4.58
N ALA A 170 2.14 13.00 3.45
CA ALA A 170 0.89 13.37 2.80
C ALA A 170 0.07 12.16 2.33
N GLU A 171 0.69 11.06 1.89
CA GLU A 171 0.02 9.81 1.54
C GLU A 171 -0.28 8.91 2.75
N LEU A 172 0.59 8.90 3.77
CA LEU A 172 0.41 8.05 4.96
C LEU A 172 -0.76 8.54 5.84
N ILE A 173 -1.05 9.84 5.85
CA ILE A 173 -2.20 10.40 6.58
C ILE A 173 -3.52 9.74 6.16
N PRO A 174 -3.91 9.69 4.87
CA PRO A 174 -5.12 9.00 4.44
C PRO A 174 -4.97 7.47 4.47
N LEU A 175 -3.83 6.91 4.04
CA LEU A 175 -3.56 5.46 4.05
C LEU A 175 -3.77 4.84 5.43
N LEU A 176 -3.25 5.48 6.48
CA LEU A 176 -3.25 4.98 7.86
C LEU A 176 -4.28 5.70 8.74
N SER A 177 -5.31 6.28 8.14
CA SER A 177 -6.41 6.98 8.83
C SER A 177 -7.38 6.04 9.56
N TYR A 178 -6.88 4.94 10.13
CA TYR A 178 -7.70 3.95 10.83
C TYR A 178 -8.51 4.57 11.95
N SER A 179 -9.71 4.05 12.17
CA SER A 179 -10.54 4.42 13.32
C SER A 179 -10.01 3.80 14.62
N SER A 180 -9.30 2.67 14.52
CA SER A 180 -8.67 2.00 15.66
C SER A 180 -7.52 2.85 16.20
N PRO A 181 -7.51 3.20 17.50
CA PRO A 181 -6.40 3.90 18.12
C PRO A 181 -5.08 3.12 18.07
N ASP A 182 -5.13 1.78 18.10
CA ASP A 182 -3.92 0.95 18.04
C ASP A 182 -3.25 1.02 16.66
N ALA A 183 -4.06 1.14 15.60
CA ALA A 183 -3.56 1.23 14.22
C ALA A 183 -3.30 2.68 13.78
N ASN A 184 -3.88 3.66 14.46
CA ASN A 184 -3.69 5.08 14.23
C ASN A 184 -3.43 5.82 15.57
N PRO A 185 -2.27 5.58 16.20
CA PRO A 185 -1.97 6.09 17.54
C PRO A 185 -1.93 7.62 17.61
N TYR A 186 -1.58 8.28 16.51
CA TYR A 186 -1.55 9.74 16.40
C TYR A 186 -2.92 10.35 16.08
N GLY A 187 -3.90 9.51 15.71
CA GLY A 187 -5.20 9.94 15.22
C GLY A 187 -5.10 10.81 13.97
N ALA A 188 -4.07 10.64 13.15
CA ALA A 188 -3.90 11.37 11.91
C ALA A 188 -5.03 11.01 10.94
N THR A 189 -5.67 12.00 10.34
CA THR A 189 -6.73 11.78 9.35
C THR A 189 -6.70 12.88 8.29
N PRO A 190 -7.13 12.60 7.06
CA PRO A 190 -7.17 13.63 6.02
C PRO A 190 -8.13 14.77 6.39
N GLN A 191 -9.23 14.49 7.10
CA GLN A 191 -10.14 15.52 7.61
C GLN A 191 -9.46 16.47 8.61
N LYS A 192 -8.60 15.96 9.50
CA LYS A 192 -7.84 16.81 10.44
C LYS A 192 -6.87 17.73 9.69
N LEU A 193 -6.14 17.19 8.70
CA LEU A 193 -5.24 18.01 7.88
C LEU A 193 -6.02 19.09 7.13
N VAL A 194 -7.14 18.73 6.49
CA VAL A 194 -8.03 19.69 5.82
C VAL A 194 -8.48 20.81 6.76
N ASN A 195 -8.91 20.49 7.98
CA ASN A 195 -9.36 21.49 8.95
C ASN A 195 -8.23 22.45 9.37
N ILE A 196 -7.02 21.92 9.56
CA ILE A 196 -5.83 22.73 9.87
C ILE A 196 -5.51 23.65 8.69
N THR A 197 -5.45 23.10 7.47
CA THR A 197 -5.18 23.84 6.24
C THR A 197 -6.16 24.98 5.99
N LEU A 198 -7.45 24.77 6.24
CA LEU A 198 -8.45 25.82 6.08
C LEU A 198 -8.20 27.00 7.03
N SER A 199 -7.76 26.69 8.26
CA SER A 199 -7.49 27.66 9.33
C SER A 199 -6.07 28.26 9.27
N ALA A 200 -5.17 27.65 8.51
CA ALA A 200 -3.79 28.08 8.35
C ALA A 200 -3.72 29.49 7.75
N LYS A 201 -2.85 30.31 8.33
CA LYS A 201 -2.60 31.69 7.91
C LYS A 201 -1.40 31.76 6.98
N GLU A 202 -0.35 31.01 7.31
CA GLU A 202 0.87 30.95 6.53
C GLU A 202 0.96 29.61 5.78
N PRO A 203 1.49 29.59 4.54
CA PRO A 203 1.68 28.36 3.78
C PRO A 203 2.53 27.32 4.53
N ILE A 204 3.52 27.76 5.29
CA ILE A 204 4.41 26.86 6.04
C ILE A 204 3.68 26.09 7.15
N ASP A 205 2.61 26.65 7.72
CA ASP A 205 1.77 25.97 8.71
C ASP A 205 1.14 24.70 8.12
N ILE A 206 0.80 24.73 6.82
CA ILE A 206 0.19 23.60 6.09
C ILE A 206 1.21 22.48 5.89
N VAL A 207 2.43 22.85 5.49
CA VAL A 207 3.54 21.90 5.32
C VAL A 207 3.89 21.26 6.67
N ASN A 208 4.03 22.08 7.72
CA ASN A 208 4.37 21.61 9.05
C ASN A 208 3.26 20.69 9.62
N ALA A 209 1.99 21.01 9.39
CA ALA A 209 0.87 20.14 9.77
C ALA A 209 0.91 18.77 9.07
N THR A 210 1.34 18.74 7.80
CA THR A 210 1.50 17.49 7.05
C THR A 210 2.54 16.57 7.71
N LEU A 211 3.63 17.14 8.22
CA LEU A 211 4.67 16.38 8.93
C LEU A 211 4.24 15.98 10.35
N THR A 212 3.74 16.95 11.12
CA THR A 212 3.52 16.79 12.57
C THR A 212 2.27 15.99 12.95
N LEU A 213 1.28 15.86 12.07
CA LEU A 213 0.10 15.01 12.34
C LEU A 213 0.47 13.54 12.54
N ARG A 214 1.52 13.08 11.86
CA ARG A 214 2.07 11.72 11.99
C ARG A 214 3.31 11.67 12.88
N ASN A 215 3.96 12.80 13.11
CA ASN A 215 5.19 12.94 13.89
C ASN A 215 5.00 14.04 14.94
N PRO A 216 4.15 13.82 15.95
CA PRO A 216 3.80 14.88 16.88
C PRO A 216 5.05 15.26 17.71
N PRO A 217 5.36 16.56 17.90
CA PRO A 217 6.64 17.01 18.46
C PRO A 217 6.97 16.49 19.86
N ASP A 218 5.97 16.10 20.65
CA ASP A 218 6.13 15.50 21.97
C ASP A 218 6.65 14.05 21.92
N LEU A 219 6.47 13.35 20.80
CA LEU A 219 6.96 11.99 20.57
C LEU A 219 8.13 11.95 19.58
N VAL A 220 8.14 12.84 18.60
CA VAL A 220 9.15 12.92 17.54
C VAL A 220 9.80 14.30 17.59
N PRO A 221 10.95 14.47 18.26
CA PRO A 221 11.55 15.79 18.53
C PRO A 221 11.93 16.57 17.27
N CYS A 222 12.25 15.88 16.18
CA CYS A 222 12.61 16.45 14.88
C CYS A 222 12.30 15.46 13.75
N ILE A 223 12.15 15.98 12.53
CA ILE A 223 11.87 15.19 11.32
C ILE A 223 13.18 14.75 10.66
N ALA A 224 13.45 13.45 10.66
CA ALA A 224 14.59 12.88 9.95
C ALA A 224 14.29 12.77 8.45
N TRP A 225 15.28 13.09 7.61
CA TRP A 225 15.15 13.04 6.15
C TRP A 225 16.30 12.31 5.44
N ASP A 226 17.37 11.99 6.17
CA ASP A 226 18.61 11.35 5.71
C ASP A 226 18.75 9.91 6.25
N THR A 227 17.63 9.21 6.42
CA THR A 227 17.58 7.84 6.96
C THR A 227 17.22 6.81 5.90
N ASP A 228 17.94 5.68 5.94
CA ASP A 228 17.61 4.50 5.12
C ASP A 228 16.56 3.59 5.76
N GLN A 229 16.11 3.92 6.99
CA GLN A 229 15.09 3.14 7.68
C GLN A 229 13.73 3.27 6.98
N SER A 230 12.96 2.18 7.02
CA SER A 230 11.56 2.21 6.58
C SER A 230 10.77 3.20 7.44
N ALA A 231 9.87 3.96 6.80
CA ALA A 231 8.89 4.78 7.52
C ALA A 231 7.95 3.92 8.39
N GLU A 232 7.82 2.63 8.07
CA GLU A 232 7.06 1.64 8.83
C GLU A 232 8.02 0.61 9.46
N ALA A 233 8.18 0.66 10.78
CA ALA A 233 9.19 -0.12 11.51
C ALA A 233 9.06 -1.65 11.37
N SER A 234 7.88 -2.16 10.98
CA SER A 234 7.63 -3.59 10.79
C SER A 234 8.02 -4.13 9.42
N LEU A 235 8.37 -3.27 8.45
CA LEU A 235 8.74 -3.71 7.10
C LEU A 235 10.20 -4.14 7.07
N GLN A 236 10.45 -5.43 6.84
CA GLN A 236 11.80 -5.92 6.53
C GLN A 236 12.17 -5.51 5.10
N LYS A 237 12.84 -4.36 4.98
CA LYS A 237 13.16 -3.69 3.71
C LYS A 237 13.94 -4.59 2.73
N ALA A 238 14.94 -5.33 3.20
CA ALA A 238 15.82 -6.11 2.32
C ALA A 238 15.09 -7.20 1.51
N PRO A 239 14.29 -8.12 2.11
CA PRO A 239 13.50 -9.08 1.34
C PRO A 239 12.38 -8.41 0.52
N PHE A 240 11.82 -7.29 1.00
CA PHE A 240 10.80 -6.55 0.26
C PHE A 240 11.36 -5.90 -1.02
N ASN A 241 12.52 -5.26 -0.96
CA ASN A 241 13.22 -4.70 -2.12
C ASN A 241 13.56 -5.77 -3.16
N TYR A 242 13.90 -6.98 -2.71
CA TYR A 242 14.16 -8.07 -3.65
C TYR A 242 12.88 -8.50 -4.38
N LEU A 243 11.76 -8.69 -3.68
CA LEU A 243 10.52 -9.12 -4.34
C LEU A 243 9.93 -8.04 -5.24
N THR A 244 10.14 -6.76 -4.93
CA THR A 244 9.74 -5.66 -5.81
C THR A 244 10.57 -5.65 -7.09
N CYS A 245 11.86 -5.99 -7.04
CA CYS A 245 12.66 -6.19 -8.24
C CYS A 245 12.33 -7.48 -9.03
N ASN A 246 11.69 -8.48 -8.41
CA ASN A 246 11.52 -9.81 -9.00
C ASN A 246 10.12 -10.04 -9.60
N TYR A 247 9.06 -10.02 -8.79
CA TYR A 247 7.72 -10.45 -9.24
C TYR A 247 6.58 -9.54 -8.81
N PHE A 248 6.86 -8.53 -7.98
CA PHE A 248 5.90 -7.53 -7.54
C PHE A 248 6.45 -6.10 -7.70
N PRO A 249 6.87 -5.67 -8.91
CA PRO A 249 7.42 -4.32 -9.10
C PRO A 249 6.34 -3.24 -9.05
N LEU A 250 5.84 -2.92 -7.87
CA LEU A 250 4.85 -1.86 -7.68
C LEU A 250 5.49 -0.47 -7.88
N SER A 251 5.06 0.25 -8.91
CA SER A 251 5.52 1.60 -9.24
C SER A 251 4.49 2.64 -8.82
N VAL A 252 4.73 3.33 -7.71
CA VAL A 252 3.74 4.23 -7.07
C VAL A 252 4.30 5.55 -6.56
N ASN A 253 5.60 5.80 -6.77
CA ASN A 253 6.30 6.93 -6.15
C ASN A 253 6.29 8.21 -7.01
N GLU A 254 5.74 8.16 -8.23
CA GLU A 254 5.72 9.30 -9.13
C GLU A 254 4.48 10.19 -8.94
N ILE A 255 4.67 11.50 -9.09
CA ILE A 255 3.64 12.53 -8.88
C ILE A 255 3.50 13.32 -10.19
N ALA A 256 2.27 13.45 -10.68
CA ALA A 256 1.94 14.21 -11.89
C ALA A 256 1.90 15.74 -11.64
N GLU A 257 1.98 16.54 -12.71
CA GLU A 257 2.05 18.01 -12.63
C GLU A 257 0.82 18.67 -11.97
N ASP A 258 -0.38 18.13 -12.17
CA ASP A 258 -1.64 18.69 -11.65
C ASP A 258 -2.00 18.24 -10.22
N ASN A 259 -1.03 17.70 -9.48
CA ASN A 259 -1.24 17.20 -8.13
C ASN A 259 -1.14 18.33 -7.07
N ILE A 260 -1.67 18.12 -5.88
CA ILE A 260 -1.39 19.00 -4.73
C ILE A 260 0.11 18.99 -4.36
N LEU A 261 0.82 17.90 -4.61
CA LEU A 261 2.26 17.80 -4.38
C LEU A 261 3.02 18.18 -5.66
N PRO A 262 4.25 18.74 -5.55
CA PRO A 262 5.08 19.00 -6.71
C PRO A 262 5.38 17.72 -7.50
N PRO A 263 5.52 17.80 -8.83
CA PRO A 263 5.76 16.63 -9.66
C PRO A 263 7.11 15.98 -9.31
N THR A 264 7.14 14.65 -9.38
CA THR A 264 8.37 13.86 -9.21
C THR A 264 8.39 12.72 -10.21
N SER A 265 9.58 12.44 -10.74
CA SER A 265 9.86 11.32 -11.63
C SER A 265 10.80 10.29 -10.98
N VAL A 266 10.97 10.35 -9.66
CA VAL A 266 11.90 9.47 -8.95
C VAL A 266 11.21 8.13 -8.69
N GLN A 267 11.68 7.08 -9.38
CA GLN A 267 11.43 5.70 -8.97
C GLN A 267 12.59 5.21 -8.10
N THR A 268 12.28 4.52 -7.01
CA THR A 268 13.29 4.03 -6.07
C THR A 268 13.40 2.51 -6.13
N GLU A 269 12.49 1.79 -5.47
CA GLU A 269 12.65 0.34 -5.18
C GLU A 269 12.39 -0.56 -6.39
N THR A 270 11.74 -0.04 -7.42
CA THR A 270 11.47 -0.77 -8.66
C THR A 270 12.28 -0.27 -9.83
N ASP A 271 13.20 0.68 -9.64
CA ASP A 271 13.99 1.22 -10.75
C ASP A 271 14.83 0.10 -11.42
N PRO A 272 14.78 -0.06 -12.76
CA PRO A 272 15.46 -1.16 -13.43
C PRO A 272 16.97 -1.17 -13.18
N MET A 273 17.61 -0.01 -13.12
CA MET A 273 19.06 0.09 -12.91
C MET A 273 19.42 -0.32 -11.48
N THR A 274 18.59 0.06 -10.51
CA THR A 274 18.72 -0.35 -9.11
C THR A 274 18.57 -1.87 -8.97
N CYS A 275 17.56 -2.46 -9.60
CA CYS A 275 17.34 -3.91 -9.58
C CYS A 275 18.45 -4.72 -10.27
N GLU A 276 18.95 -4.23 -11.42
CA GLU A 276 20.08 -4.84 -12.12
C GLU A 276 21.35 -4.76 -11.26
N THR A 277 21.63 -3.60 -10.66
CA THR A 277 22.84 -3.36 -9.86
C THR A 277 22.86 -4.17 -8.58
N LEU A 278 21.74 -4.22 -7.85
CA LEU A 278 21.68 -4.88 -6.54
C LEU A 278 21.48 -6.39 -6.64
N TYR A 279 20.72 -6.84 -7.66
CA TYR A 279 20.24 -8.22 -7.70
C TYR A 279 20.45 -8.94 -9.03
N GLY A 280 20.93 -8.25 -10.08
CA GLY A 280 21.01 -8.81 -11.43
C GLY A 280 19.64 -9.17 -12.00
N LEU A 281 18.60 -8.42 -11.62
CA LEU A 281 17.21 -8.67 -12.01
C LEU A 281 16.66 -7.56 -12.91
N VAL A 282 15.91 -7.98 -13.91
CA VAL A 282 15.08 -7.08 -14.73
C VAL A 282 13.64 -7.23 -14.25
N PRO A 283 13.02 -6.16 -13.68
CA PRO A 283 11.66 -6.26 -13.18
C PRO A 283 10.65 -6.48 -14.31
N PRO A 284 9.64 -7.37 -14.13
CA PRO A 284 8.65 -7.64 -15.16
C PRO A 284 7.69 -6.47 -15.35
N THR A 285 7.14 -6.35 -16.54
CA THR A 285 6.05 -5.43 -16.88
C THR A 285 4.71 -5.89 -16.32
N GLN A 286 3.74 -4.97 -16.19
CA GLN A 286 2.34 -5.29 -15.87
C GLN A 286 1.81 -6.45 -16.72
N ALA A 287 2.03 -6.42 -18.04
CA ALA A 287 1.49 -7.41 -18.96
C ALA A 287 2.09 -8.81 -18.72
N GLU A 288 3.40 -8.88 -18.43
CA GLU A 288 4.06 -10.14 -18.08
C GLU A 288 3.54 -10.71 -16.75
N VAL A 289 3.36 -9.87 -15.73
CA VAL A 289 2.80 -10.30 -14.44
C VAL A 289 1.34 -10.73 -14.60
N GLU A 290 0.51 -9.96 -15.33
CA GLU A 290 -0.89 -10.29 -15.58
C GLU A 290 -1.04 -11.62 -16.34
N ALA A 291 -0.25 -11.81 -17.40
CA ALA A 291 -0.28 -13.02 -18.21
C ALA A 291 0.23 -14.25 -17.44
N LYS A 292 1.35 -14.10 -16.72
CA LYS A 292 1.96 -15.22 -15.98
C LYS A 292 1.10 -15.71 -14.83
N TRP A 293 0.39 -14.80 -14.15
CA TRP A 293 -0.35 -15.13 -12.91
C TRP A 293 -1.86 -15.08 -13.05
N HIS A 294 -2.37 -14.93 -14.28
CA HIS A 294 -3.80 -14.90 -14.59
C HIS A 294 -4.56 -13.81 -13.81
N ILE A 295 -3.98 -12.61 -13.71
CA ILE A 295 -4.59 -11.47 -12.99
C ILE A 295 -4.98 -10.31 -13.92
N SER A 296 -5.09 -10.59 -15.22
CA SER A 296 -5.67 -9.65 -16.17
C SER A 296 -7.13 -9.35 -15.80
N ARG A 297 -7.67 -8.21 -16.27
CA ARG A 297 -9.09 -7.89 -16.02
C ARG A 297 -10.04 -9.00 -16.50
N ALA A 298 -9.73 -9.63 -17.64
CA ALA A 298 -10.56 -10.68 -18.21
C ALA A 298 -10.54 -11.95 -17.35
N ASP A 299 -9.38 -12.31 -16.80
CA ASP A 299 -9.25 -13.46 -15.90
C ASP A 299 -10.01 -13.23 -14.59
N LEU A 300 -9.83 -12.05 -13.98
CA LEU A 300 -10.45 -11.73 -12.69
C LEU A 300 -11.98 -11.63 -12.74
N ILE A 301 -12.56 -11.24 -13.89
CA ILE A 301 -14.02 -11.24 -14.08
C ILE A 301 -14.57 -12.67 -14.12
N GLN A 302 -13.81 -13.62 -14.69
CA GLN A 302 -14.23 -15.02 -14.82
C GLN A 302 -13.96 -15.83 -13.56
N ALA A 303 -13.00 -15.40 -12.74
CA ALA A 303 -12.68 -16.04 -11.47
C ALA A 303 -13.88 -15.98 -10.52
N PRO A 304 -14.32 -17.12 -9.95
CA PRO A 304 -15.39 -17.10 -8.95
C PRO A 304 -14.83 -16.93 -7.53
N ARG A 305 -15.66 -16.38 -6.66
CA ARG A 305 -15.49 -16.31 -5.20
C ARG A 305 -14.30 -15.47 -4.75
N ILE A 306 -14.19 -14.26 -5.29
CA ILE A 306 -13.23 -13.25 -4.83
C ILE A 306 -13.95 -11.96 -4.47
N ILE A 307 -13.70 -11.43 -3.26
CA ILE A 307 -14.13 -10.08 -2.87
C ILE A 307 -12.90 -9.18 -2.79
N PHE A 308 -12.68 -8.36 -3.82
CA PHE A 308 -11.64 -7.34 -3.81
C PHE A 308 -12.13 -6.14 -2.99
N ALA A 309 -11.61 -5.98 -1.78
CA ALA A 309 -11.97 -4.87 -0.89
C ALA A 309 -10.99 -3.71 -1.06
N TYR A 310 -11.50 -2.54 -1.41
CA TYR A 310 -10.77 -1.28 -1.50
C TYR A 310 -11.42 -0.23 -0.60
N ALA A 311 -10.68 0.83 -0.28
CA ALA A 311 -11.12 1.83 0.67
C ALA A 311 -10.90 3.26 0.14
N GLU A 312 -11.81 4.17 0.47
CA GLU A 312 -11.84 5.52 -0.10
C GLU A 312 -10.60 6.35 0.25
N ASN A 313 -10.11 6.29 1.50
CA ASN A 313 -8.90 7.01 1.91
C ASN A 313 -7.61 6.26 1.55
N ASP A 314 -7.70 5.05 1.02
CA ASP A 314 -6.52 4.22 0.76
C ASP A 314 -5.99 4.48 -0.67
N PRO A 315 -4.79 5.06 -0.84
CA PRO A 315 -4.21 5.29 -2.16
C PRO A 315 -3.94 4.01 -2.96
N THR A 316 -3.88 2.85 -2.31
CA THR A 316 -3.82 1.55 -3.00
C THR A 316 -5.04 1.31 -3.90
N SER A 317 -6.16 1.98 -3.62
CA SER A 317 -7.35 1.97 -4.48
C SER A 317 -7.09 2.55 -5.88
N GLY A 318 -6.15 3.51 -6.01
CA GLY A 318 -5.74 4.08 -7.29
C GLY A 318 -5.04 3.04 -8.18
N VAL A 319 -4.27 2.14 -7.57
CA VAL A 319 -3.59 1.02 -8.25
C VAL A 319 -4.34 -0.31 -8.11
N GLY A 320 -5.63 -0.23 -7.83
CA GLY A 320 -6.53 -1.37 -7.74
C GLY A 320 -7.15 -1.76 -9.07
N ILE A 321 -8.00 -2.78 -9.05
CA ILE A 321 -8.79 -3.19 -10.21
C ILE A 321 -9.96 -2.23 -10.47
N HIS A 322 -10.35 -2.10 -11.73
CA HIS A 322 -11.60 -1.42 -12.11
C HIS A 322 -12.82 -2.23 -11.68
N PRO A 323 -13.98 -1.59 -11.44
CA PRO A 323 -15.25 -2.28 -11.17
C PRO A 323 -15.59 -3.33 -12.22
N PHE A 324 -16.14 -4.45 -11.74
CA PHE A 324 -16.67 -5.53 -12.57
C PHE A 324 -18.12 -5.25 -12.99
N PRO A 325 -18.59 -5.83 -14.10
CA PRO A 325 -20.02 -5.83 -14.44
C PRO A 325 -20.86 -6.42 -13.30
N PRO A 326 -22.09 -5.94 -13.08
CA PRO A 326 -22.99 -6.55 -12.10
C PRO A 326 -23.33 -7.98 -12.52
N SER A 327 -23.43 -8.88 -11.54
CA SER A 327 -23.81 -10.28 -11.76
C SER A 327 -24.84 -10.75 -10.72
N PRO A 328 -25.91 -11.46 -11.16
CA PRO A 328 -26.83 -12.13 -10.24
C PRO A 328 -26.20 -13.36 -9.59
N ASP A 329 -25.13 -13.92 -10.17
CA ASP A 329 -24.39 -15.03 -9.55
C ASP A 329 -23.64 -14.55 -8.32
N ARG A 330 -23.92 -15.18 -7.19
CA ARG A 330 -23.30 -14.87 -5.90
C ARG A 330 -21.93 -15.51 -5.75
N ASN A 331 -21.57 -16.46 -6.62
CA ASN A 331 -20.19 -16.92 -6.79
C ASN A 331 -19.36 -15.98 -7.68
N ALA A 332 -19.96 -15.05 -8.44
CA ALA A 332 -19.16 -14.13 -9.24
C ALA A 332 -18.31 -13.22 -8.34
N SER A 333 -17.06 -12.98 -8.74
CA SER A 333 -16.17 -12.07 -8.02
C SER A 333 -16.70 -10.64 -8.05
N ARG A 334 -16.35 -9.85 -7.03
CA ARG A 334 -16.86 -8.49 -6.84
C ARG A 334 -15.75 -7.58 -6.37
N ARG A 335 -15.83 -6.32 -6.81
CA ARG A 335 -15.09 -5.21 -6.23
C ARG A 335 -16.00 -4.51 -5.22
N MET A 336 -15.48 -4.24 -4.04
CA MET A 336 -16.12 -3.46 -2.99
C MET A 336 -15.28 -2.22 -2.70
N MET A 337 -15.95 -1.09 -2.47
CA MET A 337 -15.32 0.16 -2.03
C MET A 337 -15.96 0.55 -0.70
N THR A 338 -15.15 0.73 0.33
CA THR A 338 -15.61 1.10 1.68
C THR A 338 -15.36 2.57 1.93
N SER A 339 -16.44 3.32 2.13
CA SER A 339 -16.36 4.77 2.32
C SER A 339 -15.59 5.15 3.59
N LEU A 340 -14.77 6.19 3.48
CA LEU A 340 -13.92 6.78 4.52
C LEU A 340 -12.97 5.80 5.23
N ALA A 341 -12.86 4.55 4.75
CA ALA A 341 -12.00 3.56 5.35
C ALA A 341 -10.54 3.78 4.96
N ALA A 342 -9.64 3.36 5.85
CA ALA A 342 -8.20 3.33 5.64
C ALA A 342 -7.74 2.00 5.00
N HIS A 343 -6.42 1.82 4.87
CA HIS A 343 -5.81 0.71 4.15
C HIS A 343 -6.18 -0.67 4.70
N GLY A 344 -7.07 -1.39 4.00
CA GLY A 344 -7.56 -2.72 4.40
C GLY A 344 -8.23 -2.74 5.77
N GLU A 345 -8.83 -1.62 6.21
CA GLU A 345 -9.41 -1.46 7.56
C GLU A 345 -10.46 -2.53 7.90
N GLU A 346 -11.14 -3.08 6.90
CA GLU A 346 -12.12 -4.16 7.07
C GLU A 346 -11.50 -5.44 7.63
N SER A 347 -10.20 -5.66 7.43
CA SER A 347 -9.46 -6.82 7.96
C SER A 347 -9.05 -6.67 9.43
N ILE A 348 -9.09 -5.46 9.98
CA ILE A 348 -8.70 -5.19 11.38
C ILE A 348 -9.76 -5.73 12.34
N ALA A 349 -9.33 -6.14 13.54
CA ALA A 349 -10.23 -6.60 14.59
C ALA A 349 -11.31 -5.55 14.92
N SER A 350 -12.51 -6.04 15.26
CA SER A 350 -13.62 -5.16 15.60
C SER A 350 -13.41 -4.49 16.97
N PHE A 351 -13.72 -3.19 17.08
CA PHE A 351 -13.70 -2.43 18.32
C PHE A 351 -14.88 -1.43 18.36
N ALA A 352 -15.13 -0.81 19.52
CA ALA A 352 -16.31 0.02 19.78
C ALA A 352 -16.41 1.32 18.95
N GLY A 353 -15.35 1.71 18.21
CA GLY A 353 -15.30 2.92 17.40
C GLY A 353 -15.24 2.68 15.89
N ASN A 354 -15.51 1.45 15.41
CA ASN A 354 -15.50 1.17 13.97
C ASN A 354 -16.45 2.10 13.21
N ARG A 355 -16.00 2.57 12.05
CA ARG A 355 -16.85 3.30 11.11
C ARG A 355 -18.07 2.45 10.70
N PRO A 356 -19.27 3.05 10.60
CA PRO A 356 -20.46 2.32 10.11
C PRO A 356 -20.25 1.68 8.74
N SER A 357 -19.49 2.32 7.85
CA SER A 357 -19.14 1.78 6.52
C SER A 357 -18.31 0.50 6.62
N VAL A 358 -17.31 0.45 7.51
CA VAL A 358 -16.48 -0.73 7.76
C VAL A 358 -17.31 -1.87 8.36
N VAL A 359 -18.20 -1.57 9.32
CA VAL A 359 -19.13 -2.57 9.88
C VAL A 359 -20.05 -3.16 8.81
N HIS A 360 -20.56 -2.29 7.93
CA HIS A 360 -21.38 -2.73 6.80
C HIS A 360 -20.59 -3.61 5.82
N ALA A 361 -19.39 -3.20 5.43
CA ALA A 361 -18.52 -3.95 4.54
C ALA A 361 -18.21 -5.36 5.07
N ARG A 362 -17.85 -5.48 6.36
CA ARG A 362 -17.65 -6.77 7.04
C ARG A 362 -18.89 -7.65 7.02
N ARG A 363 -20.09 -7.07 7.18
CA ARG A 363 -21.35 -7.82 7.08
C ARG A 363 -21.57 -8.35 5.67
N VAL A 364 -21.33 -7.53 4.64
CA VAL A 364 -21.44 -7.95 3.23
C VAL A 364 -20.47 -9.09 2.91
N GLN A 365 -19.22 -8.98 3.38
CA GLN A 365 -18.21 -10.04 3.23
C GLN A 365 -18.66 -11.33 3.92
N LEU A 366 -19.11 -11.26 5.17
CA LEU A 366 -19.57 -12.41 5.94
C LEU A 366 -20.73 -13.14 5.25
N GLU A 367 -21.78 -12.43 4.86
CA GLU A 367 -22.95 -13.04 4.22
C GLU A 367 -22.60 -13.65 2.86
N THR A 368 -21.66 -13.05 2.12
CA THR A 368 -21.16 -13.60 0.87
C THR A 368 -20.34 -14.88 1.09
N ILE A 369 -19.47 -14.92 2.09
CA ILE A 369 -18.69 -16.11 2.44
C ILE A 369 -19.60 -17.24 2.94
N LYS A 370 -20.59 -16.93 3.78
CA LYS A 370 -21.59 -17.90 4.25
C LYS A 370 -22.29 -18.57 3.06
N GLU A 371 -22.71 -17.79 2.08
CA GLU A 371 -23.35 -18.31 0.89
C GLU A 371 -22.43 -19.21 0.07
N TRP A 372 -21.16 -18.82 -0.15
CA TRP A 372 -20.17 -19.69 -0.82
C TRP A 372 -19.99 -21.02 -0.08
N LEU A 373 -20.06 -20.99 1.26
CA LEU A 373 -19.90 -22.18 2.08
C LEU A 373 -21.19 -23.00 2.21
N GLY A 374 -22.36 -22.45 1.87
CA GLY A 374 -23.66 -23.08 2.09
C GLY A 374 -24.13 -23.01 3.55
N LEU A 375 -23.74 -21.94 4.27
CA LEU A 375 -24.01 -21.70 5.69
C LEU A 375 -25.09 -20.62 5.86
N TYR A 376 -26.30 -20.88 5.39
CA TYR A 376 -27.45 -19.97 5.50
C TYR A 376 -28.40 -20.34 6.64
#